data_AF-A0A9E5SUX5-F1
#
_entry.id   AF-A0A9E5SUX5-F1
#
_cell.length_a   1.000
_cell.length_b   1.000
_cell.length_c   1.000
_cell.angle_alpha   90.00
_cell.angle_beta   90.00
_cell.angle_gamma   90.00
#
_symmetry.space_group_name_H-M   'P 1'
#
loop_
_entity.id
_entity.type
_entity.pdbx_description
1 polymer ?
#
loop_
_entity_poly.entity_id
_entity_poly.type
_entity_poly.pdbx_seq_one_letter_code
_entity_poly.pdbx_strand_id
1 'polypeptide(L)' 'YVSFIKPEQVKDGMEVLEHAKGFIRTSLAKKMDTRRIPELIFILDEGFQREERITELLEKSKK' A
#
# COMPACT_ATOMS: atom_id res chain seq x y z
N TYR A 1 -2.27 0.53 3.68
CA TYR A 1 -2.21 0.21 2.24
C TYR A 1 -1.26 1.17 1.56
N VAL A 2 -0.54 0.70 0.55
CA VAL A 2 0.42 1.50 -0.24
C VAL A 2 0.17 1.28 -1.72
N SER A 3 0.32 2.33 -2.51
CA SER A 3 0.18 2.28 -3.98
C SER A 3 1.42 2.88 -4.59
N PHE A 4 1.90 2.29 -5.68
CA PHE A 4 3.07 2.78 -6.40
C PHE A 4 2.63 3.47 -7.68
N ILE A 5 3.19 4.66 -7.94
CA ILE A 5 2.93 5.42 -9.17
C ILE A 5 3.46 4.65 -10.39
N LYS A 6 4.58 3.95 -10.22
CA LYS A 6 5.19 3.09 -11.24
C LYS A 6 4.98 1.62 -10.87
N PRO A 7 4.20 0.86 -11.66
CA PRO A 7 3.89 -0.54 -11.33
C PRO A 7 5.13 -1.44 -11.40
N GLU A 8 6.15 -1.08 -12.19
CA GLU A 8 7.38 -1.86 -12.32
C GLU A 8 8.21 -1.86 -11.02
N GLN A 9 8.02 -0.84 -10.17
CA GLN A 9 8.79 -0.65 -8.94
C GLN A 9 8.12 -1.23 -7.69
N VAL A 10 6.96 -1.87 -7.85
CA VAL A 10 6.18 -2.38 -6.71
C VAL A 10 7.01 -3.34 -5.87
N LYS A 11 7.70 -4.30 -6.50
CA LYS A 11 8.44 -5.33 -5.77
C LYS A 11 9.60 -4.73 -4.96
N ASP A 12 10.49 -4.01 -5.64
CA ASP A 12 11.66 -3.39 -4.99
C ASP A 12 11.23 -2.34 -3.96
N GLY A 13 10.18 -1.57 -4.27
CA GLY A 13 9.62 -0.57 -3.38
C GLY A 13 9.04 -1.19 -2.10
N MET A 14 8.38 -2.34 -2.19
CA MET A 14 7.88 -3.06 -1.02
C MET A 14 9.02 -3.59 -0.14
N GLU A 15 10.10 -4.10 -0.73
CA GLU A 15 11.29 -4.52 0.02
C GLU A 15 11.95 -3.35 0.75
N VAL A 16 12.06 -2.19 0.09
CA VAL A 16 12.59 -0.97 0.70
C VAL A 16 11.71 -0.49 1.86
N LEU A 17 10.38 -0.54 1.73
CA LEU A 17 9.46 -0.16 2.81
C LEU A 17 9.61 -1.06 4.03
N GLU A 18 9.77 -2.36 3.84
CA GLU A 18 9.95 -3.30 4.95
C GLU A 18 11.30 -3.08 5.66
N HIS A 19 12.38 -2.81 4.92
CA HIS A 19 13.65 -2.41 5.53
C HIS A 19 13.59 -1.05 6.25
N ALA A 20 12.84 -0.09 5.70
CA ALA A 20 12.69 1.26 6.27
C ALA A 20 11.70 1.31 7.45
N LYS A 21 11.00 0.22 7.76
CA LYS A 21 9.94 0.12 8.78
C LYS A 21 10.33 0.70 10.14
N GLY A 22 11.52 0.37 10.63
CA GLY A 22 12.01 0.85 11.92
C GLY A 22 12.26 2.37 11.94
N PHE A 23 12.77 2.91 10.82
CA PHE A 23 12.96 4.35 10.65
C PHE A 23 11.62 5.10 10.61
N ILE A 24 10.64 4.59 9.86
CA ILE A 24 9.30 5.17 9.77
C ILE A 24 8.62 5.15 11.15
N ARG A 25 8.68 4.02 11.85
CA ARG A 25 8.10 3.86 13.20
C ARG A 25 8.69 4.87 14.19
N THR A 26 10.01 5.05 14.19
CA THR A 26 10.70 6.02 15.04
C THR A 26 10.33 7.46 14.67
N SER A 27 10.15 7.75 13.38
CA SER A 27 9.74 9.07 12.90
C SER A 27 8.30 9.40 13.30
N LEU A 28 7.40 8.42 13.29
CA LEU A 28 6.02 8.56 13.76
C LEU A 28 5.97 8.77 15.28
N ALA A 29 6.80 8.06 16.06
CA ALA A 29 6.88 8.22 17.51
C ALA A 29 7.22 9.64 17.95
N LYS A 30 8.01 10.38 17.14
CA LYS A 30 8.36 11.78 17.42
C LYS A 30 7.24 12.77 17.10
N LYS A 31 6.28 12.38 16.26
CA LYS A 31 5.23 13.27 15.72
C LYS A 31 3.85 13.01 16.33
N MET A 32 3.58 11.78 16.75
CA MET A 32 2.30 11.38 17.32
C MET A 32 2.36 11.34 18.84
N ASP A 33 1.35 11.91 19.50
CA ASP A 33 1.17 11.76 20.94
C ASP A 33 0.54 10.41 21.27
N THR A 34 1.37 9.36 21.21
CA THR A 34 0.97 8.00 21.54
C THR A 34 2.00 7.37 22.45
N ARG A 35 1.53 6.62 23.45
CA ARG A 35 2.43 5.92 24.39
C ARG A 35 3.33 4.90 23.70
N ARG A 36 2.82 4.22 22.66
CA ARG A 36 3.56 3.25 21.84
C ARG A 36 3.05 3.32 20.40
N ILE A 37 3.98 3.37 19.46
CA ILE A 37 3.66 3.22 18.04
C ILE A 37 3.46 1.73 17.75
N PRO A 38 2.38 1.34 17.06
CA PRO A 38 2.15 -0.05 16.67
C PRO A 38 3.17 -0.55 15.64
N GLU A 39 3.20 -1.87 15.43
CA GLU A 39 3.92 -2.43 14.28
C GLU A 39 3.26 -2.00 12.97
N LEU A 40 4.07 -1.57 12.02
CA LEU A 40 3.60 -1.16 10.70
C LEU A 40 3.45 -2.40 9.81
N ILE A 41 2.46 -2.41 8.93
CA ILE A 41 2.31 -3.47 7.93
C ILE A 41 2.02 -2.79 6.60
N PHE A 42 2.82 -3.10 5.58
CA PHE A 42 2.63 -2.57 4.23
C PHE A 42 1.88 -3.62 3.40
N ILE A 43 0.78 -3.19 2.79
CA ILE A 43 -0.07 -4.03 1.95
C ILE A 43 -0.29 -3.26 0.67
N LEU A 44 0.03 -3.88 -0.48
CA LEU A 44 -0.20 -3.27 -1.79
C LEU A 44 -1.71 -3.05 -1.99
N ASP A 45 -2.06 -1.86 -2.45
CA ASP A 45 -3.43 -1.55 -2.82
C ASP A 45 -3.72 -2.07 -4.24
N GLU A 46 -4.45 -3.18 -4.31
CA GLU A 46 -4.93 -3.77 -5.58
C GLU A 46 -6.25 -3.14 -6.07
N GLY A 47 -6.74 -2.08 -5.40
CA GLY A 47 -8.04 -1.47 -5.69
C GLY A 47 -8.22 -1.12 -7.17
N PHE A 48 -7.19 -0.55 -7.81
CA PHE A 48 -7.26 -0.14 -9.21
C PHE A 48 -7.45 -1.31 -10.18
N GLN A 49 -6.70 -2.41 -10.01
CA GLN A 49 -6.84 -3.61 -10.85
C GLN A 49 -8.21 -4.26 -10.67
N ARG A 50 -8.76 -4.19 -9.46
CA ARG A 50 -10.07 -4.72 -9.13
C ARG A 50 -11.19 -3.90 -9.77
N GLU A 51 -11.07 -2.58 -9.79
CA GLU A 51 -12.02 -1.68 -10.47
C GLU A 51 -12.07 -1.93 -11.97
N GLU A 52 -10.92 -2.08 -12.63
CA GLU A 52 -10.83 -2.40 -14.06
C GLU A 52 -11.54 -3.72 -14.37
N ARG A 53 -11.24 -4.77 -13.60
CA ARG A 53 -11.87 -6.09 -13.76
C ARG A 53 -13.38 -6.09 -13.50
N ILE A 54 -13.85 -5.34 -12.51
CA ILE A 54 -15.29 -5.19 -12.24
C ILE A 54 -15.96 -4.46 -13.41
N THR A 55 -15.34 -3.41 -13.92
CA THR A 55 -15.86 -2.63 -15.06
C THR A 55 -15.96 -3.51 -16.31
N GLU A 56 -14.93 -4.28 -16.64
CA GLU A 56 -14.97 -5.23 -17.75
C GLU A 56 -16.09 -6.27 -17.61
N LEU A 57 -16.30 -6.81 -16.41
CA LEU A 57 -17.36 -7.79 -16.15
C LEU A 57 -18.76 -7.16 -16.27
N LEU A 58 -18.92 -5.92 -15.83
CA LEU A 58 -20.17 -5.16 -15.96
C LEU A 58 -20.49 -4.81 -17.42
N GLU A 59 -19.48 -4.51 -18.23
CA GLU A 59 -19.69 -4.30 -19.67
C GLU A 59 -20.07 -5.59 -20.40
N LYS A 60 -19.45 -6.72 -20.04
CA LYS A 60 -19.79 -8.03 -20.60
C LYS A 60 -21.19 -8.50 -20.24
N SER A 61 -21.71 -8.15 -19.07
CA SER A 61 -23.06 -8.53 -18.63
C SER A 61 -24.19 -7.63 -19.15
N LYS A 62 -23.83 -6.45 -19.69
CA LYS A 62 -24.78 -5.54 -20.36
C LYS A 62 -25.01 -5.88 -21.84
N LYS A 63 -24.33 -6.89 -22.37
CA LYS A 63 -24.47 -7.40 -23.74
C LYS A 63 -25.40 -8.60 -23.76
#